data_AF-A0A9J7MHP1-F1
#
_entry.id   AF-A0A9J7MHP1-F1
#
_cell.length_a   1.000
_cell.length_b   1.000
_cell.length_c   1.000
_cell.angle_alpha   90.00
_cell.angle_beta   90.00
_cell.angle_gamma   90.00
#
_symmetry.space_group_name_H-M   'P 1'
#
loop_
_entity.id
_entity.type
_entity.pdbx_description
1 polymer ?
#
loop_
_entity_poly.entity_id
_entity_poly.type
_entity_poly.pdbx_seq_one_letter_code
_entity_poly.pdbx_strand_id
1 'polypeptide(L)'
;MKKDSTALAAVLQDLGFDVKVKIDLSSYEMKDAIRKFISKDHSQSTCLLLCVMTHGKEQEAMGTDWKGVGLHKDIMLPIIKSDNIPCPKVFIMQMCRGKKRDVGVQKVRWGVDSAAAVDAAAMEVKDDSDSDSSDEEQSTESVWIDRRALALEED
;
A
#
# COMPACT_ATOMS: atom_id res chain seq x y z
N MET A 1 -8.52 5.74 -6.70
CA MET A 1 -7.62 6.31 -5.67
C MET A 1 -8.34 7.26 -4.71
N LYS A 2 -9.01 8.34 -5.17
CA LYS A 2 -9.67 9.34 -4.27
C LYS A 2 -10.59 8.80 -3.17
N LYS A 3 -11.40 7.79 -3.47
CA LYS A 3 -12.27 7.17 -2.46
C LYS A 3 -11.46 6.42 -1.40
N ASP A 4 -10.42 5.71 -1.83
CA ASP A 4 -9.56 4.92 -0.96
C ASP A 4 -8.74 5.83 -0.03
N SER A 5 -8.16 6.91 -0.57
CA SER A 5 -7.38 7.86 0.23
C SER A 5 -8.24 8.55 1.30
N THR A 6 -9.48 8.93 0.93
CA THR A 6 -10.44 9.54 1.87
C THR A 6 -10.84 8.56 2.97
N ALA A 7 -11.18 7.32 2.59
CA ALA A 7 -11.57 6.29 3.56
C ALA A 7 -10.41 5.92 4.49
N LEU A 8 -9.21 5.77 3.94
CA LEU A 8 -8.01 5.45 4.71
C LEU A 8 -7.64 6.59 5.67
N ALA A 9 -7.72 7.84 5.20
CA ALA A 9 -7.49 9.01 6.04
C ALA A 9 -8.48 9.07 7.20
N ALA A 10 -9.78 8.84 6.96
CA ALA A 10 -10.80 8.82 8.00
C ALA A 10 -10.50 7.74 9.05
N VAL A 11 -10.24 6.50 8.63
CA VAL A 11 -9.90 5.40 9.56
C VAL A 11 -8.66 5.71 10.39
N LEU A 12 -7.65 6.36 9.79
CA LEU A 12 -6.40 6.66 10.50
C LEU A 12 -6.54 7.87 11.43
N GLN A 13 -7.41 8.82 11.10
CA GLN A 13 -7.82 9.87 12.04
C GLN A 13 -8.58 9.27 13.22
N ASP A 14 -9.50 8.34 12.98
CA ASP A 14 -10.25 7.65 14.05
C ASP A 14 -9.33 6.81 14.96
N LEU A 15 -8.24 6.27 14.42
CA LEU A 15 -7.19 5.59 15.17
C LEU A 15 -6.25 6.56 15.94
N GLY A 16 -6.49 7.86 15.83
CA GLY A 16 -5.79 8.91 16.57
C GLY A 16 -4.49 9.39 15.93
N PHE A 17 -4.29 9.17 14.64
CA PHE A 17 -3.13 9.73 13.96
C PHE A 17 -3.37 11.15 13.40
N ASP A 18 -2.35 12.01 13.38
CA ASP A 18 -2.25 13.24 12.60
C ASP A 18 -1.98 12.89 11.13
N VAL A 19 -3.05 12.94 10.32
CA VAL A 19 -3.05 12.56 8.90
C VAL A 19 -2.80 13.78 8.00
N LYS A 20 -1.80 13.67 7.14
CA LYS A 20 -1.45 14.62 6.07
C LYS A 20 -1.51 13.95 4.70
N VAL A 21 -2.50 14.33 3.89
CA VAL A 21 -2.66 13.83 2.51
C VAL A 21 -1.91 14.75 1.53
N LYS A 22 -1.20 14.16 0.57
CA LYS A 22 -0.56 14.83 -0.57
C LYS A 22 -1.00 14.15 -1.86
N ILE A 23 -1.46 14.92 -2.81
CA ILE A 23 -2.09 14.42 -4.04
C ILE A 23 -1.23 14.84 -5.25
N ASP A 24 -1.19 13.98 -6.26
CA ASP A 24 -0.59 14.21 -7.57
C ASP A 24 0.89 14.61 -7.54
N LEU A 25 1.68 13.93 -6.70
CA LEU A 25 3.10 14.20 -6.55
C LEU A 25 3.92 13.66 -7.75
N SER A 26 4.80 14.51 -8.27
CA SER A 26 5.89 14.08 -9.15
C SER A 26 6.92 13.22 -8.41
N SER A 27 7.78 12.53 -9.15
CA SER A 27 8.88 11.74 -8.57
C SER A 27 9.78 12.57 -7.64
N TYR A 28 10.05 13.83 -8.01
CA TYR A 28 10.82 14.77 -7.20
C TYR A 28 10.09 15.15 -5.92
N GLU A 29 8.81 15.53 -6.03
CA GLU A 29 8.01 15.96 -4.88
C GLU A 29 7.75 14.82 -3.89
N MET A 30 7.64 13.57 -4.36
CA MET A 30 7.59 12.40 -3.48
C MET A 30 8.86 12.27 -2.63
N LYS A 31 10.05 12.32 -3.27
CA LYS A 31 11.33 12.24 -2.55
C LYS A 31 11.52 13.42 -1.60
N ASP A 32 11.14 14.63 -2.02
CA ASP A 32 11.18 15.81 -1.16
C ASP A 32 10.21 15.71 0.02
N ALA A 33 9.00 15.19 -0.20
CA ALA A 33 8.02 14.94 0.87
C ALA A 33 8.59 13.97 1.93
N ILE A 34 9.25 12.89 1.51
CA ILE A 34 9.91 11.93 2.39
C ILE A 34 11.01 12.62 3.20
N ARG A 35 11.90 13.38 2.55
CA ARG A 35 12.99 14.10 3.23
C ARG A 35 12.46 15.08 4.28
N LYS A 36 11.47 15.89 3.91
CA LYS A 36 10.81 16.85 4.82
C LYS A 36 10.08 16.16 5.96
N PHE A 37 9.58 14.94 5.75
CA PHE A 37 8.94 14.18 6.79
C PHE A 37 9.95 13.62 7.79
N ILE A 38 11.06 13.05 7.30
CA ILE A 38 12.17 12.54 8.12
C ILE A 38 12.81 13.65 8.98
N SER A 39 12.86 14.89 8.48
CA SER A 39 13.46 16.02 9.20
C SER A 39 12.57 16.62 10.29
N LYS A 40 11.33 16.15 10.45
CA LYS A 40 10.45 16.61 11.53
C LYS A 40 10.87 15.99 12.86
N ASP A 41 10.45 16.62 13.94
CA ASP A 41 10.56 16.06 15.27
C ASP A 41 9.47 15.00 15.49
N HIS A 42 9.89 13.76 15.71
CA HIS A 42 9.03 12.61 16.02
C HIS A 42 9.28 12.07 17.43
N SER A 43 9.90 12.86 18.31
CA SER A 43 10.25 12.45 19.68
C SER A 43 9.04 12.02 20.51
N GLN A 44 7.86 12.57 20.22
CA GLN A 44 6.58 12.27 20.89
C GLN A 44 5.69 11.29 20.10
N SER A 45 6.18 10.76 18.97
CA SER A 45 5.43 9.86 18.10
C SER A 45 5.55 8.43 18.57
N THR A 46 4.42 7.74 18.74
CA THR A 46 4.40 6.33 19.17
C THR A 46 4.46 5.35 18.01
N CYS A 47 4.07 5.81 16.81
CA CYS A 47 4.09 5.02 15.58
C CYS A 47 4.06 5.95 14.36
N LEU A 48 4.79 5.55 13.31
CA LEU A 48 4.78 6.18 11.99
C LEU A 48 4.06 5.27 11.00
N LEU A 49 3.16 5.84 10.21
CA LEU A 49 2.56 5.16 9.07
C LEU A 49 2.70 5.99 7.78
N LEU A 50 3.23 5.35 6.73
CA LEU A 50 3.29 5.90 5.38
C LEU A 50 2.43 5.03 4.45
N CYS A 51 1.44 5.64 3.80
CA CYS A 51 0.72 5.04 2.70
C CYS A 51 1.07 5.71 1.37
N VAL A 52 1.45 4.91 0.37
CA VAL A 52 1.70 5.35 -1.00
C VAL A 52 0.71 4.66 -1.93
N MET A 53 -0.06 5.44 -2.68
CA MET A 53 -1.06 4.96 -3.64
C MET A 53 -0.75 5.54 -5.02
N THR A 54 -0.26 4.71 -5.93
CA THR A 54 0.16 5.15 -7.27
C THR A 54 0.20 3.99 -8.27
N HIS A 55 0.32 4.31 -9.56
CA HIS A 55 0.84 3.36 -10.52
C HIS A 55 2.22 2.87 -10.10
N GLY A 56 2.49 1.60 -10.37
CA GLY A 56 3.74 0.97 -10.00
C GLY A 56 4.34 0.21 -11.16
N LYS A 57 5.67 0.17 -11.17
CA LYS A 57 6.44 -0.67 -12.08
C LYS A 57 7.46 -1.44 -11.27
N GLU A 58 7.28 -2.75 -11.18
CA GLU A 58 8.18 -3.65 -10.44
C GLU A 58 8.40 -3.22 -8.96
N GLN A 59 9.53 -2.57 -8.66
CA GLN A 59 9.91 -2.07 -7.33
C GLN A 59 9.95 -0.52 -7.27
N GLU A 60 9.23 0.15 -8.16
CA GLU A 60 9.17 1.60 -8.25
C GLU A 60 7.74 2.12 -8.15
N ALA A 61 7.56 3.14 -7.31
CA ALA A 61 6.37 3.98 -7.27
C ALA A 61 6.49 5.05 -8.35
N MET A 62 5.46 5.25 -9.17
CA MET A 62 5.50 6.22 -10.26
C MET A 62 5.00 7.60 -9.78
N GLY A 63 5.68 8.67 -10.18
CA GLY A 63 5.16 10.02 -10.02
C GLY A 63 4.21 10.40 -11.16
N THR A 64 3.55 11.55 -11.02
CA THR A 64 2.75 12.16 -12.10
C THR A 64 3.59 12.55 -13.32
N ASP A 65 4.90 12.66 -13.16
CA ASP A 65 5.89 12.85 -14.21
C ASP A 65 6.34 11.55 -14.89
N TRP A 66 5.67 10.42 -14.60
CA TRP A 66 5.96 9.08 -15.12
C TRP A 66 7.40 8.62 -14.87
N LYS A 67 8.05 9.16 -13.83
CA LYS A 67 9.37 8.72 -13.37
C LYS A 67 9.24 7.84 -12.13
N GLY A 68 10.07 6.81 -12.07
CA GLY A 68 10.10 5.86 -10.97
C GLY A 68 10.83 6.40 -9.73
N VAL A 69 10.29 6.07 -8.56
CA VAL A 69 10.90 6.26 -7.24
C VAL A 69 11.06 4.90 -6.60
N GLY A 70 12.29 4.50 -6.32
CA GLY A 70 12.60 3.16 -5.83
C GLY A 70 12.04 2.92 -4.43
N LEU A 71 11.16 1.94 -4.28
CA LEU A 71 10.48 1.65 -3.01
C LEU A 71 11.46 1.45 -1.85
N HIS A 72 12.47 0.62 -2.05
CA HIS A 72 13.45 0.36 -1.00
C HIS A 72 14.41 1.54 -0.82
N LYS A 73 15.09 1.98 -1.88
CA LYS A 73 16.20 2.94 -1.79
C LYS A 73 15.75 4.38 -1.51
N ASP A 74 14.67 4.82 -2.14
CA ASP A 74 14.23 6.21 -2.07
C ASP A 74 13.13 6.45 -1.02
N ILE A 75 12.33 5.43 -0.69
CA ILE A 75 11.19 5.56 0.24
C ILE A 75 11.46 4.92 1.60
N MET A 76 11.61 3.60 1.65
CA MET A 76 11.67 2.85 2.91
C MET A 76 12.98 3.05 3.65
N LEU A 77 14.12 2.87 2.98
CA LEU A 77 15.45 2.87 3.61
C LEU A 77 15.77 4.21 4.30
N PRO A 78 15.49 5.39 3.71
CA PRO A 78 15.71 6.67 4.38
C PRO A 78 14.89 6.82 5.67
N ILE A 79 13.65 6.32 5.69
CA ILE A 79 12.78 6.38 6.87
C ILE A 79 13.23 5.36 7.91
N ILE A 80 13.57 4.13 7.50
CA ILE A 80 14.02 3.05 8.39
C ILE A 80 15.32 3.43 9.11
N LYS A 81 16.29 4.01 8.39
CA LYS A 81 17.59 4.41 8.94
C LYS A 81 17.57 5.77 9.65
N SER A 82 16.43 6.43 9.74
CA SER A 82 16.36 7.72 10.41
C SER A 82 16.35 7.55 11.92
N ASP A 83 17.39 8.06 12.58
CA ASP A 83 17.48 8.11 14.04
C ASP A 83 16.45 9.08 14.66
N ASN A 84 15.91 10.02 13.88
CA ASN A 84 14.86 10.95 14.33
C ASN A 84 13.52 10.25 14.58
N ILE A 85 13.35 9.01 14.12
CA ILE A 85 12.11 8.26 14.21
C ILE A 85 12.40 6.98 15.01
N PRO A 86 12.36 7.02 16.35
CA PRO A 86 12.67 5.84 17.18
C PRO A 86 11.52 4.82 17.24
N CYS A 87 10.34 5.17 16.74
CA CYS A 87 9.13 4.35 16.83
C CYS A 87 8.97 3.32 15.68
N PRO A 88 8.04 2.36 15.82
CA PRO A 88 7.69 1.41 14.75
C PRO A 88 7.20 2.13 13.48
N LYS A 89 7.65 1.63 12.32
CA LYS A 89 7.42 2.23 10.99
C LYS A 89 6.59 1.27 10.15
N VAL A 90 5.38 1.67 9.78
CA VAL A 90 4.44 0.90 8.97
C VAL A 90 4.36 1.50 7.58
N PHE A 91 4.47 0.65 6.55
CA PHE A 91 4.38 1.06 5.16
C PHE A 91 3.24 0.31 4.48
N ILE A 92 2.31 1.03 3.87
CA ILE A 92 1.22 0.49 3.06
C ILE A 92 1.44 0.95 1.62
N MET A 93 1.70 0.01 0.71
CA MET A 93 1.99 0.32 -0.69
C MET A 93 0.87 -0.23 -1.57
N GLN A 94 -0.04 0.63 -2.02
CA GLN A 94 -1.08 0.28 -2.99
C GLN A 94 -0.59 0.64 -4.39
N MET A 95 -0.01 -0.33 -5.07
CA MET A 95 0.53 -0.16 -6.42
C MET A 95 0.72 -1.50 -7.14
N CYS A 96 0.74 -1.46 -8.47
CA CYS A 96 1.11 -2.62 -9.27
C CYS A 96 2.61 -2.96 -9.08
N ARG A 97 2.94 -4.25 -9.06
CA ARG A 97 4.34 -4.74 -9.03
C ARG A 97 4.69 -5.59 -10.26
N GLY A 98 3.89 -5.45 -11.30
CA GLY A 98 3.91 -6.27 -12.51
C GLY A 98 2.50 -6.42 -13.08
N LYS A 99 2.40 -7.15 -14.19
CA LYS A 99 1.15 -7.38 -14.93
C LYS A 99 0.57 -8.78 -14.74
N LYS A 100 1.27 -9.66 -14.02
CA LYS A 100 0.83 -11.04 -13.81
C LYS A 100 -0.41 -11.04 -12.91
N ARG A 101 -1.47 -11.70 -13.37
CA ARG A 101 -2.70 -11.91 -12.61
C ARG A 101 -2.59 -13.24 -11.86
N ASP A 102 -3.12 -13.28 -10.64
CA ASP A 102 -3.39 -14.53 -9.93
C ASP A 102 -4.74 -15.06 -10.41
N VAL A 103 -4.76 -16.25 -11.01
CA VAL A 103 -5.98 -16.88 -11.53
C VAL A 103 -6.76 -17.62 -10.43
N GLY A 104 -6.21 -17.67 -9.22
CA GLY A 104 -6.75 -18.45 -8.13
C GLY A 104 -6.61 -19.95 -8.36
N VAL A 105 -6.98 -20.72 -7.36
CA VAL A 105 -7.06 -22.18 -7.43
C VAL A 105 -8.41 -22.65 -6.94
N GLN A 106 -8.99 -23.63 -7.63
CA GLN A 106 -10.20 -24.26 -7.13
C GLN A 106 -9.84 -25.12 -5.92
N LYS A 107 -10.52 -24.87 -4.79
CA LYS A 107 -10.35 -25.69 -3.60
C LYS A 107 -11.01 -27.04 -3.82
N VAL A 108 -10.21 -28.09 -3.91
CA VAL A 108 -10.71 -29.45 -3.82
C VAL A 108 -10.89 -29.78 -2.35
N ARG A 109 -12.07 -30.25 -1.96
CA ARG A 109 -12.31 -30.74 -0.60
C ARG A 109 -11.49 -32.02 -0.45
N TRP A 110 -10.52 -32.03 0.46
CA TRP A 110 -9.86 -33.27 0.86
C TRP A 110 -10.94 -34.18 1.44
N GLY A 111 -11.28 -35.25 0.70
CA GLY A 111 -12.09 -36.32 1.23
C GLY A 111 -11.31 -36.96 2.37
N VAL A 112 -11.86 -36.92 3.58
CA VAL A 112 -11.46 -37.90 4.59
C VAL A 112 -12.14 -39.18 4.13
N ASP A 113 -11.38 -40.24 3.87
CA ASP A 113 -11.92 -41.53 3.42
C ASP A 113 -13.01 -41.98 4.39
N SER A 114 -14.26 -41.72 4.05
CA SER A 114 -15.39 -42.48 4.55
C SER A 114 -15.65 -43.54 3.50
N ALA A 115 -15.49 -44.80 3.88
CA ALA A 115 -15.59 -45.93 2.99
C ALA A 115 -17.00 -46.00 2.34
N ALA A 116 -17.16 -45.40 1.16
CA ALA A 116 -18.23 -45.68 0.19
C ALA A 116 -17.88 -45.08 -1.18
N ALA A 117 -18.27 -45.78 -2.25
CA ALA A 117 -17.64 -45.80 -3.56
C ALA A 117 -18.24 -44.85 -4.64
N VAL A 118 -17.42 -44.60 -5.69
CA VAL A 118 -17.65 -44.19 -7.11
C VAL A 118 -18.46 -42.91 -7.39
N ASP A 119 -18.22 -42.09 -8.43
CA ASP A 119 -17.74 -42.33 -9.80
C ASP A 119 -17.05 -41.07 -10.39
N ALA A 120 -16.19 -41.25 -11.39
CA ALA A 120 -15.36 -40.22 -12.01
C ALA A 120 -16.06 -39.55 -13.21
N ALA A 121 -16.21 -38.23 -13.17
CA ALA A 121 -16.53 -37.42 -14.35
C ALA A 121 -15.52 -36.27 -14.49
N ALA A 122 -14.70 -36.36 -15.53
CA ALA A 122 -13.75 -35.33 -15.94
C ALA A 122 -14.49 -34.11 -16.50
N MET A 123 -14.07 -32.90 -16.10
CA MET A 123 -14.58 -31.64 -16.64
C MET A 123 -13.46 -30.94 -17.40
N GLU A 124 -13.62 -30.83 -18.72
CA GLU A 124 -12.74 -30.05 -19.60
C GLU A 124 -13.01 -28.56 -19.43
N VAL A 125 -11.95 -27.77 -19.26
CA VAL A 125 -12.04 -26.30 -19.19
C VAL A 125 -11.62 -25.71 -20.52
N LYS A 126 -12.52 -24.91 -21.11
CA LYS A 126 -12.31 -24.16 -22.35
C LYS A 126 -11.64 -22.82 -22.03
N ASP A 127 -10.63 -22.47 -22.81
CA ASP A 127 -9.81 -21.26 -22.67
C ASP A 127 -10.50 -20.11 -23.41
N ASP A 128 -11.15 -19.20 -22.68
CA ASP A 128 -11.72 -17.95 -23.24
C ASP A 128 -10.78 -16.79 -22.88
N SER A 129 -10.13 -16.27 -23.91
CA SER A 129 -9.16 -15.18 -23.85
C SER A 129 -9.86 -13.85 -24.18
N ASP A 130 -10.26 -13.11 -23.15
CA ASP A 130 -10.76 -11.74 -23.33
C ASP A 130 -9.63 -10.73 -23.15
N SER A 131 -9.20 -10.17 -24.29
CA SER A 131 -8.39 -8.98 -24.39
C SER A 131 -9.29 -7.75 -24.34
N ASP A 132 -9.24 -6.99 -23.24
CA ASP A 132 -9.52 -5.55 -23.31
C ASP A 132 -8.82 -4.82 -22.15
N SER A 133 -8.04 -3.80 -22.46
CA SER A 133 -7.62 -2.80 -21.49
C SER A 133 -7.61 -1.44 -22.17
N SER A 134 -8.71 -0.70 -21.97
CA SER A 134 -8.73 0.74 -22.15
C SER A 134 -8.09 1.38 -20.91
N ASP A 135 -7.08 2.23 -21.14
CA ASP A 135 -6.33 2.93 -20.12
C ASP A 135 -7.18 4.06 -19.49
N GLU A 136 -7.58 3.88 -18.23
CA GLU A 136 -8.13 4.95 -17.40
C GLU A 136 -6.99 5.61 -16.61
N GLU A 137 -6.76 6.91 -16.85
CA GLU A 137 -5.83 7.73 -16.08
C GLU A 137 -6.22 7.77 -14.60
N GLN A 138 -5.35 7.30 -13.70
CA GLN A 138 -5.58 7.39 -12.26
C GLN A 138 -4.56 8.32 -11.59
N SER A 139 -5.10 9.41 -11.03
CA SER A 139 -4.45 10.36 -10.13
C SER A 139 -3.85 9.66 -8.91
N THR A 140 -2.66 10.12 -8.48
CA THR A 140 -1.87 9.49 -7.41
C THR A 140 -2.09 10.21 -6.09
N GLU A 141 -2.13 9.47 -4.98
CA GLU A 141 -2.35 10.05 -3.64
C GLU A 141 -1.42 9.39 -2.62
N SER A 142 -0.78 10.19 -1.79
CA SER A 142 0.11 9.75 -0.71
C SER A 142 -0.42 10.26 0.62
N VAL A 143 -0.64 9.38 1.59
CA VAL A 143 -1.13 9.75 2.92
C VAL A 143 -0.02 9.52 3.95
N TRP A 144 0.38 10.59 4.63
CA TRP A 144 1.45 10.64 5.64
C TRP A 144 0.85 10.78 7.02
N ILE A 145 1.21 9.92 7.96
CA ILE A 145 0.42 9.79 9.18
C ILE A 145 1.30 9.62 10.42
N ASP A 146 1.11 10.47 11.43
CA ASP A 146 1.89 10.52 12.68
C ASP A 146 0.97 10.38 13.91
N ARG A 147 1.11 9.33 14.72
CA ARG A 147 0.35 9.21 15.98
C ARG A 147 1.16 9.80 17.11
N ARG A 148 0.74 10.96 17.61
CA ARG A 148 1.26 11.52 18.86
C ARG A 148 0.64 10.80 20.05
N ALA A 149 1.41 10.65 21.11
CA ALA A 149 0.88 10.21 22.40
C ALA A 149 -0.27 11.15 22.81
N LEU A 150 -1.48 10.59 22.99
CA LEU A 150 -2.47 11.21 23.85
C LEU A 150 -1.84 11.27 25.23
N ALA A 151 -1.49 12.47 25.69
CA ALA A 151 -1.28 12.69 27.10
C ALA A 151 -2.55 12.21 27.80
N LEU A 152 -2.43 11.13 28.57
CA LEU A 152 -3.40 10.83 29.62
C LEU A 152 -3.27 12.01 30.60
N GLU A 153 -4.06 13.05 30.37
CA GLU A 153 -4.39 13.99 31.44
C GLU A 153 -5.30 13.20 32.39
N GLU A 154 -4.69 12.73 33.47
CA GLU A 154 -5.39 12.38 34.70
C GLU A 154 -5.98 13.68 35.28
N ASP A 155 -7.30 13.70 35.47
CA ASP A 155 -8.01 14.51 36.47
C ASP A 155 -9.22 13.70 36.99
#